data_AF-A0A553KQZ7-F1
#
_entry.id   AF-A0A553KQZ7-F1
#
_cell.length_a   1.000
_cell.length_b   1.000
_cell.length_c   1.000
_cell.angle_alpha   90.00
_cell.angle_beta   90.00
_cell.angle_gamma   90.00
#
_symmetry.space_group_name_H-M   'P 1'
#
loop_
_entity.id
_entity.type
_entity.pdbx_description
1 polymer ?
#
loop_
_entity_poly.entity_id
_entity_poly.type
_entity_poly.pdbx_seq_one_letter_code
_entity_poly.pdbx_strand_id
1 'polypeptide(L)'
;MNSDFIRLKNLEGELKLTQMNKNLGCSVTSKELVFQKPHMTYHLFLHDIVSMVPVKLDSTPISFRHQNEVIQSAFGSDYYKLSVKWARIVTRSGVVERENMEFIVPLSGKMLSYIAQYSGLVAIT
;
A
#
# COMPACT_ATOMS: atom_id res chain seq x y z
N MET A 1 -20.87 -12.37 -17.46
CA MET A 1 -19.59 -11.65 -17.32
C MET A 1 -19.91 -10.16 -17.30
N ASN A 2 -19.63 -9.47 -16.20
CA ASN A 2 -20.00 -8.06 -16.04
C ASN A 2 -19.01 -7.17 -16.81
N SER A 3 -19.52 -6.38 -17.76
CA SER A 3 -18.76 -5.50 -18.67
C SER A 3 -18.21 -4.25 -17.99
N ASP A 4 -18.61 -3.97 -16.75
CA ASP A 4 -18.23 -2.75 -16.02
C ASP A 4 -16.86 -2.83 -15.34
N PHE A 5 -16.12 -3.92 -15.56
CA PHE A 5 -14.79 -4.09 -14.97
C PHE A 5 -13.73 -3.40 -15.84
N ILE A 6 -13.43 -2.14 -15.51
CA ILE A 6 -12.25 -1.44 -16.04
C ILE A 6 -11.02 -2.25 -15.63
N ARG A 7 -10.42 -2.95 -16.59
CA ARG A 7 -9.21 -3.74 -16.40
C ARG A 7 -7.99 -2.82 -16.52
N LEU A 8 -7.74 -1.98 -15.51
CA LEU A 8 -6.50 -1.22 -15.43
C LEU A 8 -5.37 -2.17 -15.00
N LYS A 9 -4.82 -2.89 -15.98
CA LYS A 9 -3.74 -3.86 -15.80
C LYS A 9 -2.38 -3.21 -16.12
N ASN A 10 -2.09 -2.06 -15.52
CA ASN A 10 -0.77 -1.45 -15.60
C ASN A 10 -0.14 -1.48 -14.22
N LEU A 11 0.23 -2.69 -13.78
CA LEU A 11 1.21 -2.81 -12.72
C LEU A 11 2.57 -2.43 -13.32
N GLU A 12 3.28 -1.53 -12.68
CA GLU A 12 4.60 -1.13 -13.10
C GLU A 12 5.66 -2.11 -12.57
N GLY A 13 6.52 -2.60 -13.46
CA GLY A 13 7.56 -3.56 -13.10
C GLY A 13 7.10 -5.02 -13.03
N GLU A 14 7.93 -5.87 -12.44
CA GLU A 14 7.71 -7.31 -12.35
C GLU A 14 7.05 -7.65 -11.01
N LEU A 15 5.91 -8.36 -11.03
CA LEU A 15 5.21 -8.78 -9.82
C LEU A 15 6.07 -9.76 -9.00
N LYS A 16 6.34 -9.45 -7.74
CA LYS A 16 7.14 -10.28 -6.84
C LYS A 16 6.30 -11.06 -5.84
N LEU A 17 5.26 -10.43 -5.30
CA LEU A 17 4.37 -11.07 -4.33
C LEU A 17 3.01 -10.41 -4.34
N THR A 18 1.96 -11.21 -4.24
CA THR A 18 0.59 -10.78 -3.93
C THR A 18 0.10 -11.52 -2.70
N GLN A 19 -0.46 -10.77 -1.76
CA GLN A 19 -1.17 -11.27 -0.59
C GLN A 19 -2.57 -10.69 -0.60
N MET A 20 -3.58 -11.53 -0.38
CA MET A 20 -4.97 -11.09 -0.37
C MET A 20 -5.68 -11.66 0.84
N ASN A 21 -6.48 -10.82 1.48
CA ASN A 21 -7.51 -11.25 2.41
C ASN A 21 -8.86 -10.71 1.96
N LYS A 22 -9.92 -10.96 2.74
CA LYS A 22 -11.30 -10.62 2.37
C LYS A 22 -11.49 -9.13 2.04
N ASN A 23 -10.70 -8.23 2.64
CA ASN A 23 -10.94 -6.78 2.58
C ASN A 23 -9.78 -5.98 1.96
N LEU A 24 -8.61 -6.62 1.76
CA LEU A 24 -7.40 -5.99 1.27
C LEU A 24 -6.58 -6.96 0.42
N GLY A 25 -6.31 -6.57 -0.82
CA GLY A 25 -5.19 -7.09 -1.60
C GLY A 25 -3.97 -6.20 -1.41
N CYS A 26 -2.79 -6.79 -1.28
CA CYS A 26 -1.52 -6.10 -1.32
C CYS A 26 -0.58 -6.81 -2.27
N SER A 27 -0.03 -6.08 -3.24
CA SER A 27 0.96 -6.60 -4.18
C SER A 27 2.20 -5.74 -4.18
N VAL A 28 3.37 -6.37 -4.24
CA VAL A 28 4.65 -5.68 -4.44
C VAL A 28 5.24 -6.13 -5.77
N THR A 29 5.65 -5.16 -6.57
CA THR A 29 6.40 -5.36 -7.81
C THR A 29 7.84 -4.87 -7.63
N SER A 30 8.64 -4.95 -8.68
CA SER A 30 9.97 -4.32 -8.69
C SER A 30 9.95 -2.78 -8.73
N LYS A 31 8.79 -2.14 -8.89
CA LYS A 31 8.69 -0.67 -9.00
C LYS A 31 7.63 -0.04 -8.10
N GLU A 32 6.61 -0.77 -7.66
CA GLU A 32 5.51 -0.22 -6.87
C GLU A 32 4.97 -1.21 -5.83
N LEU A 33 4.31 -0.63 -4.84
CA LEU A 33 3.47 -1.29 -3.85
C LEU A 33 2.01 -0.91 -4.12
N VAL A 34 1.15 -1.91 -4.25
CA VAL A 34 -0.24 -1.73 -4.66
C VAL A 34 -1.18 -2.27 -3.60
N PHE A 35 -2.05 -1.40 -3.07
CA PHE A 35 -3.11 -1.78 -2.14
C PHE A 35 -4.46 -1.76 -2.84
N GLN A 36 -5.18 -2.86 -2.76
CA GLN A 36 -6.49 -3.05 -3.40
C GLN A 36 -7.56 -3.18 -2.33
N LYS A 37 -8.46 -2.19 -2.28
CA LYS A 37 -9.71 -2.21 -1.52
C LYS A 37 -10.88 -2.43 -2.48
N PRO A 38 -12.07 -2.84 -2.00
CA PRO A 38 -13.22 -3.17 -2.86
C PRO A 38 -13.58 -2.12 -3.94
N HIS A 39 -13.32 -0.84 -3.70
CA HIS A 39 -13.69 0.25 -4.63
C HIS A 39 -12.54 1.22 -4.94
N MET A 40 -11.32 0.88 -4.53
CA MET A 40 -10.18 1.79 -4.62
C MET A 40 -8.87 1.02 -4.63
N THR A 41 -7.96 1.42 -5.51
CA THR A 41 -6.62 0.88 -5.58
C THR A 41 -5.61 2.00 -5.41
N TYR A 42 -4.69 1.83 -4.47
CA TYR A 42 -3.55 2.71 -4.29
C TYR A 42 -2.34 2.12 -4.98
N HIS A 43 -1.68 2.93 -5.79
CA HIS A 43 -0.40 2.65 -6.40
C HIS A 43 0.63 3.58 -5.78
N LEU A 44 1.57 3.00 -5.05
CA LEU A 44 2.68 3.71 -4.42
C LEU A 44 3.97 3.28 -5.12
N PHE A 45 4.57 4.16 -5.90
CA PHE A 45 5.87 3.87 -6.47
C PHE A 45 6.92 3.74 -5.37
N LEU A 46 7.77 2.72 -5.44
CA LEU A 46 8.75 2.45 -4.41
C LEU A 46 9.75 3.61 -4.25
N HIS A 47 10.06 4.33 -5.34
CA HIS A 47 10.92 5.51 -5.32
C HIS A 47 10.26 6.75 -4.70
N ASP A 48 8.94 6.77 -4.56
CA ASP A 48 8.21 7.85 -3.90
C ASP A 48 7.98 7.56 -2.41
N ILE A 49 8.35 6.38 -1.92
CA ILE A 49 8.30 6.07 -0.49
C ILE A 49 9.45 6.80 0.21
N VAL A 50 9.09 7.75 1.06
CA VAL A 50 10.03 8.59 1.80
C VAL A 50 10.48 7.89 3.09
N SER A 51 9.55 7.23 3.78
CA SER A 51 9.85 6.52 5.01
C SER A 51 8.89 5.36 5.27
N MET A 52 9.38 4.37 6.00
CA MET A 52 8.62 3.23 6.48
C MET A 52 9.00 2.96 7.93
N VAL A 53 8.03 3.08 8.84
CA VAL A 53 8.28 2.96 10.29
C VAL A 53 7.32 1.93 10.89
N PRO A 54 7.80 0.95 11.68
CA PRO A 54 6.91 0.01 12.38
C PRO A 54 6.05 0.76 13.40
N VAL A 55 4.77 0.42 13.48
CA VAL A 55 3.79 1.00 14.38
C VAL A 55 3.07 -0.10 15.15
N LYS A 56 2.90 0.10 16.45
CA LYS A 56 2.00 -0.72 17.27
C LYS A 56 0.61 -0.08 17.23
N LEU A 57 -0.37 -0.81 16.71
CA LEU A 57 -1.76 -0.40 16.84
C LEU A 57 -2.25 -0.81 18.22
N ASP A 58 -2.37 0.16 19.12
CA ASP A 58 -3.12 -0.07 20.36
C ASP A 58 -4.57 -0.38 19.97
N SER A 59 -5.20 -1.34 20.65
CA SER A 59 -6.51 -1.93 20.33
C SER A 59 -7.71 -0.97 20.42
N THR A 60 -7.47 0.33 20.53
CA THR A 60 -8.50 1.36 20.45
C THR A 60 -8.71 1.78 18.99
N PRO A 61 -9.97 1.94 18.53
CA PRO A 61 -10.23 2.39 17.17
C PRO A 61 -9.76 3.84 17.04
N ILE A 62 -8.53 4.04 16.57
CA ILE A 62 -7.97 5.38 16.45
C ILE A 62 -8.68 6.10 15.31
N SER A 63 -9.58 7.01 15.66
CA SER A 63 -10.12 8.00 14.74
C SER A 63 -9.03 9.04 14.46
N PHE A 64 -8.24 8.85 13.40
CA PHE A 64 -7.33 9.90 12.95
C PHE A 64 -8.10 10.96 12.16
N ARG A 65 -8.08 12.19 12.71
CA ARG A 65 -8.49 13.43 12.02
C ARG A 65 -7.75 13.54 10.69
N HIS A 66 -8.52 13.71 9.62
CA HIS A 66 -8.17 14.26 8.30
C HIS A 66 -6.74 13.99 7.79
N GLN A 67 -6.66 13.18 6.72
CA GLN A 67 -5.53 12.89 5.82
C GLN A 67 -4.85 11.51 5.93
N ASN A 68 -5.20 10.67 6.92
CA ASN A 68 -4.56 9.36 7.09
C ASN A 68 -5.55 8.20 6.84
N GLU A 69 -5.22 7.32 5.89
CA GLU A 69 -6.01 6.11 5.65
C GLU A 69 -5.42 4.92 6.41
N VAL A 70 -6.15 4.43 7.42
CA VAL A 70 -5.75 3.23 8.18
C VAL A 70 -6.30 2.00 7.47
N ILE A 71 -5.42 1.11 7.02
CA ILE A 71 -5.80 -0.18 6.45
C ILE A 71 -5.66 -1.23 7.54
N GLN A 72 -6.75 -1.58 8.22
CA GLN A 72 -6.76 -2.71 9.16
C GLN A 72 -6.84 -4.02 8.38
N SER A 73 -5.90 -4.93 8.59
CA SER A 73 -5.98 -6.25 7.97
C SER A 73 -5.42 -7.34 8.87
N ALA A 74 -6.11 -8.48 8.91
CA ALA A 74 -5.88 -9.61 9.82
C ALA A 74 -4.73 -10.54 9.40
N PHE A 75 -3.74 -10.04 8.66
CA PHE A 75 -2.47 -10.77 8.56
C PHE A 75 -1.77 -10.60 9.91
N GLY A 76 -1.22 -11.65 10.49
CA GLY A 76 -0.45 -11.61 11.74
C GLY A 76 0.90 -10.88 11.59
N SER A 77 0.88 -9.72 10.96
CA SER A 77 2.00 -8.89 10.56
C SER A 77 2.03 -7.61 11.37
N ASP A 78 3.24 -7.13 11.65
CA ASP A 78 3.45 -5.78 12.16
C ASP A 78 2.86 -4.74 11.21
N TYR A 79 2.32 -3.67 11.79
CA TYR A 79 1.85 -2.53 11.02
C TYR A 79 3.02 -1.60 10.73
N TYR A 80 3.00 -0.99 9.56
CA TYR A 80 3.98 0.01 9.16
C TYR A 80 3.25 1.27 8.73
N LYS A 81 3.77 2.42 9.16
CA LYS A 81 3.42 3.72 8.59
C LYS A 81 4.36 3.99 7.42
N LEU A 82 3.79 4.11 6.24
CA LEU A 82 4.45 4.53 5.02
C LEU A 82 4.16 6.01 4.80
N SER A 83 5.20 6.82 4.65
CA SER A 83 5.06 8.20 4.17
C SER A 83 5.49 8.25 2.72
N VAL A 84 4.62 8.71 1.84
CA VAL A 84 4.90 8.77 0.40
C VAL A 84 4.75 10.18 -0.14
N LYS A 85 5.66 10.53 -1.04
CA LYS A 85 5.63 11.82 -1.74
C LYS A 85 4.44 11.88 -2.69
N TRP A 86 4.19 10.80 -3.43
CA TRP A 86 3.10 10.67 -4.38
C TRP A 86 2.39 9.33 -4.24
N ALA A 87 1.07 9.37 -4.36
CA ALA A 87 0.22 8.20 -4.45
C ALA A 87 -0.75 8.37 -5.62
N ARG A 88 -0.84 7.35 -6.47
CA ARG A 88 -1.88 7.27 -7.50
C ARG A 88 -3.05 6.47 -6.95
N ILE A 89 -4.22 7.09 -6.93
CA ILE A 89 -5.46 6.52 -6.42
C ILE A 89 -6.37 6.24 -7.61
N VAL A 90 -6.69 4.98 -7.81
CA VAL A 90 -7.59 4.52 -8.87
C VAL A 90 -8.92 4.16 -8.23
N THR A 91 -9.99 4.80 -8.70
CA THR A 91 -11.37 4.53 -8.26
C THR A 91 -12.25 4.28 -9.49
N ARG A 92 -13.51 3.90 -9.26
CA ARG A 92 -14.52 3.82 -10.34
C ARG A 92 -14.72 5.14 -11.10
N SER A 93 -14.44 6.27 -10.45
CA SER A 93 -14.66 7.61 -11.02
C SER A 93 -13.45 8.15 -11.78
N GLY A 94 -12.34 7.40 -11.82
CA GLY A 94 -11.11 7.77 -12.50
C GLY A 94 -9.88 7.67 -11.61
N VAL A 95 -8.80 8.28 -12.10
CA VAL A 95 -7.47 8.26 -11.48
C VAL A 95 -7.17 9.65 -10.93
N VAL A 96 -6.74 9.70 -9.67
CA VAL A 96 -6.31 10.93 -9.00
C VAL A 96 -4.93 10.70 -8.40
N GLU A 97 -4.04 11.67 -8.55
CA GLU A 97 -2.74 11.66 -7.89
C GLU A 97 -2.79 12.61 -6.68
N ARG A 98 -2.18 12.17 -5.57
CA ARG A 98 -2.14 12.90 -4.31
C ARG A 98 -0.72 12.95 -3.79
N GLU A 99 -0.34 14.12 -3.29
CA GLU A 99 0.95 14.35 -2.66
C GLU A 99 0.87 14.11 -1.14
N ASN A 100 2.02 13.82 -0.53
CA ASN A 100 2.25 13.81 0.92
C ASN A 100 1.21 12.96 1.69
N MET A 101 1.07 11.71 1.28
CA MET A 101 0.13 10.79 1.91
C MET A 101 0.81 9.88 2.93
N GLU A 102 0.08 9.53 3.97
CA GLU A 102 0.47 8.51 4.94
C GLU A 102 -0.46 7.30 4.88
N PHE A 103 0.12 6.10 4.90
CA PHE A 103 -0.60 4.84 4.93
C PHE A 103 -0.18 4.03 6.13
N ILE A 104 -1.13 3.53 6.91
CA ILE A 104 -0.86 2.53 7.95
C ILE A 104 -1.37 1.19 7.45
N VAL A 105 -0.44 0.27 7.20
CA VAL A 105 -0.73 -0.99 6.49
C VAL A 105 -0.02 -2.18 7.13
N PRO A 106 -0.64 -3.37 7.10
CA PRO A 106 0.00 -4.60 7.52
C PRO A 106 0.96 -5.10 6.43
N LEU A 107 2.23 -5.31 6.78
CA LEU A 107 3.24 -5.83 5.87
C LEU A 107 3.86 -7.10 6.44
N SER A 108 3.74 -8.23 5.74
CA SER A 108 4.42 -9.45 6.16
C SER A 108 5.93 -9.35 5.93
N GLY A 109 6.72 -10.11 6.70
CA GLY A 109 8.18 -10.12 6.60
C GLY A 109 8.69 -10.38 5.17
N LYS A 110 8.01 -11.26 4.42
CA LYS A 110 8.33 -11.53 3.01
C LYS A 110 8.06 -10.32 2.09
N MET A 111 7.05 -9.51 2.41
CA MET A 111 6.78 -8.30 1.64
C MET A 111 7.81 -7.22 1.94
N LEU A 112 8.18 -7.07 3.21
CA LEU A 112 9.24 -6.17 3.64
C LEU A 112 10.57 -6.49 2.95
N SER A 113 10.92 -7.77 2.79
CA SER A 113 12.15 -8.16 2.09
C SER A 113 12.16 -7.71 0.63
N TYR A 114 11.02 -7.80 -0.07
CA TYR A 114 10.93 -7.30 -1.45
C TYR A 114 10.93 -5.78 -1.51
N ILE A 115 10.22 -5.10 -0.60
CA ILE A 115 10.26 -3.63 -0.51
C ILE A 115 11.70 -3.17 -0.28
N ALA A 116 12.41 -3.73 0.70
CA ALA A 116 13.81 -3.40 0.97
C ALA A 116 14.71 -3.64 -0.24
N GLN A 117 14.51 -4.74 -0.96
CA GLN A 117 15.30 -5.08 -2.15
C GLN A 117 15.12 -4.08 -3.31
N TYR A 118 13.89 -3.59 -3.55
CA TYR A 118 13.58 -2.82 -4.76
C TYR A 118 13.33 -1.33 -4.53
N SER A 119 13.14 -0.88 -3.29
CA SER A 119 12.86 0.54 -2.98
C SER A 119 14.10 1.41 -2.86
N GLY A 120 15.28 0.82 -2.64
CA GLY A 120 16.47 1.56 -2.28
C GLY A 120 16.42 2.18 -0.87
N LEU A 121 15.38 1.86 -0.07
CA LEU A 121 15.32 2.26 1.34
C LEU A 121 16.44 1.58 2.12
N VAL A 122 17.16 2.37 2.91
CA VAL A 122 18.24 1.89 3.78
C VAL A 122 17.73 1.93 5.22
N ALA A 123 17.85 0.81 5.92
CA ALA A 123 17.56 0.77 7.35
C ALA A 123 18.62 1.58 8.10
N ILE A 124 18.18 2.55 8.91
CA ILE A 124 19.04 3.30 9.82
C ILE A 124 18.89 2.63 11.19
N THR A 125 19.93 1.93 11.63
CA THR A 125 20.06 1.31 12.96
C THR A 125 20.88 2.17 13.89
#